data_AF-A0A235IE11-F1
#
_entry.id   AF-A0A235IE11-F1
#
_cell.length_a   1.000
_cell.length_b   1.000
_cell.length_c   1.000
_cell.angle_alpha   90.00
_cell.angle_beta   90.00
_cell.angle_gamma   90.00
#
_symmetry.space_group_name_H-M   'P 1'
#
loop_
_entity.id
_entity.type
_entity.pdbx_description
1 polymer ?
#
loop_
_entity_poly.entity_id
_entity_poly.type
_entity_poly.pdbx_seq_one_letter_code
_entity_poly.pdbx_strand_id
1 'polypeptide(L)'
;MSNITSTASATVVAQEQHFTNLTPEEASVIEGGYTLNVYSLVCAADGADPWYKGKDDVYAKVTLDGITTNYGVGDMGTGDAKNLLWEFNFFENAEISFFDSDWPDSDDPLGSISVSGLTNGLQKPTIRGSGSRYKVFYDVTA
;
A
#
# COMPACT_ATOMS: atom_id res chain seq x y z
N MET A 1 -70.24 -23.31 18.89
CA MET A 1 -68.94 -22.60 18.95
C MET A 1 -68.45 -22.45 17.53
N SER A 2 -68.56 -21.23 16.97
CA SER A 2 -68.28 -20.96 15.56
C SER A 2 -66.82 -20.54 15.40
N ASN A 3 -66.02 -21.31 14.66
CA ASN A 3 -64.67 -20.94 14.30
C ASN A 3 -64.72 -19.99 13.09
N ILE A 4 -64.36 -18.73 13.31
CA ILE A 4 -64.12 -17.76 12.23
C ILE A 4 -62.66 -17.92 11.80
N THR A 5 -62.44 -18.53 10.64
CA THR A 5 -61.13 -18.57 9.99
C THR A 5 -60.90 -17.25 9.28
N SER A 6 -60.03 -16.40 9.84
CA SER A 6 -59.55 -15.18 9.19
C SER A 6 -58.35 -15.52 8.31
N THR A 7 -58.52 -15.53 7.00
CA THR A 7 -57.41 -15.54 6.04
C THR A 7 -57.05 -14.09 5.69
N ALA A 8 -56.04 -13.56 6.37
CA ALA A 8 -55.39 -12.33 5.94
C ALA A 8 -54.46 -12.67 4.77
N SER A 9 -54.82 -12.23 3.56
CA SER A 9 -53.89 -12.20 2.42
C SER A 9 -52.84 -11.14 2.70
N ALA A 10 -51.69 -11.55 3.21
CA ALA A 10 -50.52 -10.69 3.29
C ALA A 10 -49.94 -10.56 1.88
N THR A 11 -50.25 -9.44 1.21
CA THR A 11 -49.57 -9.03 -0.01
C THR A 11 -48.11 -8.77 0.37
N VAL A 12 -47.21 -9.69 0.01
CA VAL A 12 -45.77 -9.44 0.10
C VAL A 12 -45.46 -8.38 -0.96
N VAL A 13 -45.43 -7.12 -0.54
CA VAL A 13 -44.81 -6.06 -1.34
C VAL A 13 -43.35 -6.47 -1.45
N ALA A 14 -42.96 -6.97 -2.62
CA ALA A 14 -41.57 -7.19 -2.94
C ALA A 14 -40.89 -5.82 -2.85
N GLN A 15 -40.26 -5.58 -1.71
CA GLN A 15 -39.38 -4.43 -1.53
C GLN A 15 -38.19 -4.74 -2.43
N GLU A 16 -38.21 -4.19 -3.65
CA GLU A 16 -37.03 -4.13 -4.51
C GLU A 16 -35.97 -3.39 -3.69
N GLN A 17 -35.14 -4.14 -2.96
CA GLN A 17 -33.95 -3.60 -2.35
C GLN A 17 -33.03 -3.25 -3.51
N HIS A 18 -33.09 -1.97 -3.90
CA HIS A 18 -32.09 -1.31 -4.73
C HIS A 18 -30.76 -1.35 -3.97
N PHE A 19 -30.10 -2.50 -3.97
CA PHE A 19 -28.68 -2.56 -3.69
C PHE A 19 -28.00 -1.94 -4.90
N THR A 20 -27.56 -0.70 -4.74
CA THR A 20 -26.58 -0.12 -5.63
C THR A 20 -25.35 -1.02 -5.53
N ASN A 21 -25.01 -1.73 -6.61
CA ASN A 21 -23.70 -2.37 -6.72
C ASN A 21 -22.69 -1.25 -6.79
N LEU A 22 -22.09 -0.92 -5.63
CA LEU A 22 -20.98 0.00 -5.56
C LEU A 22 -19.76 -0.69 -6.17
N THR A 23 -19.00 0.08 -6.94
CA THR A 23 -17.65 -0.34 -7.30
C THR A 23 -16.77 -0.42 -6.03
N PRO A 24 -15.72 -1.24 -6.00
CA PRO A 24 -14.79 -1.30 -4.85
C PRO A 24 -14.26 0.07 -4.43
N GLU A 25 -14.08 0.98 -5.38
CA GLU A 25 -13.65 2.35 -5.19
C GLU A 25 -14.74 3.21 -4.52
N GLU A 26 -16.00 3.06 -4.92
CA GLU A 26 -17.12 3.75 -4.26
C GLU A 26 -17.43 3.17 -2.88
N ALA A 27 -17.19 1.87 -2.69
CA ALA A 27 -17.31 1.22 -1.40
C ALA A 27 -16.22 1.68 -0.43
N SER A 28 -14.97 1.84 -0.87
CA SER A 28 -13.88 2.29 0.00
C SER A 28 -14.05 3.73 0.51
N VAL A 29 -14.63 4.60 -0.31
CA VAL A 29 -15.00 5.97 0.09
C VAL A 29 -16.07 5.97 1.19
N ILE A 30 -16.94 4.95 1.23
CA ILE A 30 -17.98 4.79 2.26
C ILE A 30 -17.45 4.04 3.49
N GLU A 31 -16.50 3.12 3.31
CA GLU A 31 -15.95 2.26 4.37
C GLU A 31 -14.79 2.88 5.17
N GLY A 32 -14.22 4.00 4.73
CA GLY A 32 -13.22 4.76 5.50
C GLY A 32 -11.80 4.74 4.94
N GLY A 33 -11.63 4.39 3.67
CA GLY A 33 -10.33 4.32 2.99
C GLY A 33 -9.61 2.99 3.19
N TYR A 34 -8.32 2.98 2.88
CA TYR A 34 -7.43 1.83 3.01
C TYR A 34 -6.24 2.18 3.89
N THR A 35 -5.69 1.19 4.59
CA THR A 35 -4.44 1.31 5.36
C THR A 35 -3.34 0.49 4.68
N LEU A 36 -2.28 1.16 4.23
CA LEU A 36 -1.04 0.54 3.76
C LEU A 36 -0.10 0.33 4.95
N ASN A 37 0.22 -0.92 5.26
CA ASN A 37 1.23 -1.29 6.26
C ASN A 37 2.52 -1.70 5.57
N VAL A 38 3.62 -1.01 5.86
CA VAL A 38 4.95 -1.33 5.33
C VAL A 38 5.81 -1.89 6.45
N TYR A 39 6.06 -3.20 6.40
CA TYR A 39 6.74 -3.90 7.48
C TYR A 39 8.25 -3.75 7.40
N SER A 40 8.83 -4.07 6.25
CA SER A 40 10.28 -4.11 6.12
C SER A 40 10.77 -3.91 4.69
N LEU A 41 12.03 -3.52 4.60
CA LEU A 41 12.81 -3.40 3.39
C LEU A 41 14.06 -4.27 3.54
N VAL A 42 14.38 -5.07 2.53
CA VAL A 42 15.56 -5.95 2.52
C VAL A 42 16.40 -5.67 1.29
N CYS A 43 17.65 -5.29 1.48
CA CYS A 43 18.61 -5.11 0.40
C CYS A 43 19.07 -6.47 -0.11
N ALA A 44 18.69 -6.82 -1.33
CA ALA A 44 19.12 -8.05 -1.99
C ALA A 44 20.45 -7.85 -2.74
N ALA A 45 20.67 -6.64 -3.25
CA ALA A 45 21.95 -6.19 -3.79
C ALA A 45 22.01 -4.66 -3.71
N ASP A 46 23.07 -4.13 -3.12
CA ASP A 46 23.49 -2.73 -3.25
C ASP A 46 24.23 -2.54 -4.57
N GLY A 47 24.21 -1.33 -5.11
CA GLY A 47 24.74 -1.09 -6.45
C GLY A 47 24.53 0.30 -7.04
N ALA A 48 23.79 1.19 -6.36
CA ALA A 48 23.71 2.61 -6.69
C ALA A 48 25.10 3.24 -6.73
N ASP A 49 26.00 2.77 -5.85
CA ASP A 49 27.30 3.38 -5.65
C ASP A 49 28.49 2.43 -6.01
N PRO A 50 28.72 2.15 -7.30
CA PRO A 50 29.60 1.07 -7.76
C PRO A 50 31.10 1.33 -7.52
N TRP A 51 31.51 2.58 -7.26
CA TRP A 51 32.92 2.92 -7.08
C TRP A 51 33.41 2.74 -5.64
N TYR A 52 32.53 2.80 -4.64
CA TYR A 52 32.96 2.89 -3.24
C TYR A 52 32.69 1.66 -2.39
N LYS A 53 32.07 0.59 -2.91
CA LYS A 53 31.45 -0.45 -2.04
C LYS A 53 30.60 0.23 -0.96
N GLY A 54 29.98 1.36 -1.32
CA GLY A 54 29.16 2.18 -0.47
C GLY A 54 27.89 1.40 -0.16
N LYS A 55 27.36 1.64 1.03
CA LYS A 55 25.98 1.27 1.33
C LYS A 55 25.10 2.32 0.67
N ASP A 56 23.89 1.96 0.27
CA ASP A 56 22.92 2.95 -0.18
C ASP A 56 22.39 3.69 1.07
N ASP A 57 22.43 5.02 1.07
CA ASP A 57 21.86 5.91 2.09
C ASP A 57 20.36 6.10 1.82
N VAL A 58 19.58 5.06 2.15
CA VAL A 58 18.20 4.93 1.68
C VAL A 58 17.25 5.93 2.35
N TYR A 59 16.39 6.55 1.55
CA TYR A 59 15.18 7.24 2.00
C TYR A 59 13.99 6.93 1.08
N ALA A 60 12.78 7.24 1.54
CA ALA A 60 11.53 7.02 0.81
C ALA A 60 10.75 8.32 0.63
N LYS A 61 10.16 8.52 -0.55
CA LYS A 61 9.09 9.49 -0.81
C LYS A 61 7.78 8.73 -0.83
N VAL A 62 6.89 9.05 0.10
CA VAL A 62 5.57 8.45 0.24
C VAL A 62 4.55 9.47 -0.26
N THR A 63 3.80 9.12 -1.31
CA THR A 63 2.73 9.95 -1.87
C THR A 63 1.40 9.28 -1.60
N LEU A 64 0.53 9.95 -0.85
CA LEU A 64 -0.82 9.49 -0.51
C LEU A 64 -1.82 10.50 -1.07
N ASP A 65 -2.69 10.06 -1.98
CA ASP A 65 -3.75 10.89 -2.57
C ASP A 65 -3.23 12.26 -3.08
N GLY A 66 -2.04 12.27 -3.68
CA GLY A 66 -1.37 13.46 -4.23
C GLY A 66 -0.52 14.27 -3.24
N ILE A 67 -0.45 13.90 -1.96
CA ILE A 67 0.40 14.56 -0.95
C ILE A 67 1.66 13.73 -0.72
N THR A 68 2.84 14.33 -0.93
CA THR A 68 4.14 13.66 -0.77
C THR A 68 4.86 14.06 0.51
N THR A 69 5.38 13.06 1.24
CA THR A 69 6.21 13.23 2.43
C THR A 69 7.45 12.34 2.35
N ASN A 70 8.59 12.80 2.89
CA ASN A 70 9.84 12.04 2.89
C ASN A 70 10.05 11.33 4.24
N TYR A 71 10.55 10.09 4.18
CA TYR A 71 10.87 9.26 5.33
C TYR A 71 12.29 8.73 5.21
N GLY A 72 13.10 8.90 6.24
CA GLY A 72 14.44 8.31 6.30
C GLY A 72 14.36 6.80 6.58
N VAL A 73 15.15 6.00 5.85
CA VAL A 73 15.38 4.57 6.15
C VAL A 73 16.77 4.38 6.76
N GLY A 74 17.75 5.11 6.23
CA GLY A 74 19.16 5.04 6.60
C GLY A 74 19.92 3.98 5.80
N ASP A 75 21.19 3.81 6.14
CA ASP A 75 22.14 3.07 5.31
C ASP A 75 21.79 1.58 5.21
N MET A 76 21.88 1.03 3.99
CA MET A 76 21.63 -0.37 3.68
C MET A 76 22.68 -0.93 2.71
N GLY A 77 23.34 -2.03 3.08
CA GLY A 77 24.18 -2.82 2.18
C GLY A 77 23.57 -4.18 1.83
N THR A 78 24.17 -4.92 0.89
CA THR A 78 23.69 -6.26 0.50
C THR A 78 23.47 -7.16 1.72
N GLY A 79 22.24 -7.69 1.85
CA GLY A 79 21.84 -8.59 2.93
C GLY A 79 21.22 -7.89 4.14
N ASP A 80 21.31 -6.56 4.23
CA ASP A 80 20.70 -5.80 5.31
C ASP A 80 19.17 -5.81 5.22
N ALA A 81 18.54 -5.78 6.39
CA ALA A 81 17.09 -5.67 6.53
C ALA A 81 16.76 -4.55 7.52
N LYS A 82 15.77 -3.73 7.19
CA LYS A 82 15.23 -2.68 8.05
C LYS A 82 13.76 -2.93 8.29
N ASN A 83 13.35 -2.87 9.55
CA ASN A 83 11.94 -2.84 9.93
C ASN A 83 11.48 -1.39 9.87
N LEU A 84 10.50 -1.12 9.01
CA LEU A 84 9.95 0.21 8.80
C LEU A 84 8.76 0.42 9.73
N LEU A 85 7.85 -0.57 9.79
CA LEU A 85 6.61 -0.53 10.59
C LEU A 85 5.82 0.77 10.34
N TRP A 86 5.76 1.19 9.08
CA TRP A 86 5.01 2.37 8.69
C TRP A 86 3.56 2.01 8.40
N GLU A 87 2.66 2.91 8.75
CA GLU A 87 1.22 2.77 8.54
C GLU A 87 0.72 4.07 7.90
N PHE A 88 0.02 3.94 6.78
CA PHE A 88 -0.47 5.07 5.99
C PHE A 88 -1.91 4.85 5.57
N ASN A 89 -2.78 5.83 5.84
CA ASN A 89 -4.15 5.82 5.35
C ASN A 89 -4.23 6.56 4.01
N PHE A 90 -4.94 5.98 3.05
CA PHE A 90 -5.16 6.56 1.72
C PHE A 90 -6.54 6.17 1.18
N PHE A 91 -7.07 6.93 0.21
CA PHE A 91 -8.40 6.68 -0.37
C PHE A 91 -8.33 6.10 -1.77
N GLU A 92 -7.54 6.70 -2.65
CA GLU A 92 -7.45 6.31 -4.05
C GLU A 92 -6.14 5.58 -4.34
N ASN A 93 -5.03 6.20 -3.97
CA ASN A 93 -3.71 5.67 -4.29
C ASN A 93 -2.64 6.03 -3.26
N ALA A 94 -1.77 5.06 -3.01
CA ALA A 94 -0.51 5.27 -2.30
C ALA A 94 0.66 4.81 -3.17
N GLU A 95 1.72 5.61 -3.17
CA GLU A 95 2.98 5.29 -3.83
C GLU A 95 4.14 5.47 -2.86
N ILE A 96 5.07 4.53 -2.87
CA ILE A 96 6.33 4.64 -2.14
C ILE A 96 7.47 4.49 -3.14
N SER A 97 8.24 5.55 -3.31
CA SER A 97 9.44 5.57 -4.14
C SER A 97 10.68 5.65 -3.25
N PHE A 98 11.65 4.77 -3.45
CA PHE A 98 12.90 4.71 -2.69
C PHE A 98 14.05 5.31 -3.49
N PHE A 99 14.97 5.94 -2.77
CA PHE A 99 16.11 6.66 -3.31
C PHE A 99 17.35 6.43 -2.46
N ASP A 100 18.52 6.47 -3.10
CA ASP A 100 19.81 6.64 -2.47
C ASP A 100 20.16 8.14 -2.42
N SER A 101 20.62 8.60 -1.27
CA SER A 101 20.87 10.01 -1.00
C SER A 101 22.33 10.36 -1.25
N ASP A 102 22.66 10.72 -2.48
CA ASP A 102 24.00 11.19 -2.84
C ASP A 102 24.13 12.70 -2.64
N TRP A 103 24.20 13.20 -1.40
CA TRP A 103 24.45 14.64 -1.21
C TRP A 103 25.93 14.97 -1.50
N PRO A 104 26.26 15.92 -2.40
CA PRO A 104 25.42 16.96 -3.03
C PRO A 104 24.98 16.68 -4.48
N ASP A 105 25.22 15.48 -4.99
CA ASP A 105 24.82 15.02 -6.31
C ASP A 105 23.31 14.69 -6.38
N SER A 106 22.86 14.13 -7.50
CA SER A 106 21.45 13.78 -7.71
C SER A 106 21.14 12.44 -7.05
N ASP A 107 20.10 12.40 -6.22
CA ASP A 107 19.60 11.15 -5.62
C ASP A 107 19.30 10.07 -6.66
N ASP A 108 19.76 8.85 -6.38
CA ASP A 108 19.63 7.71 -7.28
C ASP A 108 18.33 6.93 -7.01
N PRO A 109 17.44 6.75 -8.00
CA PRO A 109 16.18 6.04 -7.78
C PRO A 109 16.44 4.53 -7.59
N LEU A 110 15.96 3.97 -6.47
CA LEU A 110 16.08 2.55 -6.13
C LEU A 110 14.85 1.72 -6.56
N GLY A 111 13.76 2.40 -6.92
CA GLY A 111 12.52 1.83 -7.42
C GLY A 111 11.32 2.15 -6.54
N SER A 112 10.13 1.70 -6.94
CA SER A 112 8.88 2.10 -6.30
C SER A 112 7.84 0.99 -6.24
N ILE A 113 6.87 1.17 -5.34
CA ILE A 113 5.63 0.41 -5.29
C ILE A 113 4.45 1.38 -5.35
N SER A 114 3.36 0.96 -5.99
CA SER A 114 2.10 1.69 -6.01
C SER A 114 0.95 0.73 -5.71
N VAL A 115 -0.01 1.22 -4.94
CA VAL A 115 -1.20 0.47 -4.51
C VAL A 115 -2.43 1.36 -4.63
N SER A 116 -3.56 0.75 -4.97
CA SER A 116 -4.84 1.44 -5.17
C SER A 116 -6.02 0.65 -4.57
N GLY A 117 -5.74 -0.25 -3.62
CA GLY A 117 -6.76 -1.09 -3.01
C GLY A 117 -6.18 -2.23 -2.17
N LEU A 118 -7.08 -3.06 -1.64
CA LEU A 118 -6.73 -4.18 -0.76
C LEU A 118 -5.77 -5.16 -1.42
N THR A 119 -4.87 -5.67 -0.59
CA THR A 119 -4.04 -6.83 -0.96
C THR A 119 -4.60 -8.09 -0.33
N ASN A 120 -4.51 -9.22 -1.02
CA ASN A 120 -4.87 -10.52 -0.46
C ASN A 120 -3.74 -11.07 0.44
N GLY A 121 -3.41 -10.33 1.50
CA GLY A 121 -2.33 -10.61 2.44
C GLY A 121 -0.96 -10.04 2.02
N LEU A 122 0.08 -10.46 2.74
CA LEU A 122 1.43 -9.92 2.64
C LEU A 122 2.03 -10.02 1.24
N GLN A 123 2.33 -8.85 0.66
CA GLN A 123 3.05 -8.67 -0.59
C GLN A 123 4.55 -8.56 -0.36
N LYS A 124 5.32 -9.04 -1.35
CA LYS A 124 6.79 -9.11 -1.30
C LYS A 124 7.46 -8.76 -2.64
N PRO A 125 7.10 -7.64 -3.31
CA PRO A 125 7.71 -7.32 -4.59
C PRO A 125 9.21 -7.05 -4.44
N THR A 126 9.92 -7.23 -5.56
CA THR A 126 11.30 -6.77 -5.71
C THR A 126 11.31 -5.51 -6.55
N ILE A 127 11.78 -4.40 -5.97
CA ILE A 127 12.02 -3.13 -6.67
C ILE A 127 13.48 -3.07 -7.12
N ARG A 128 13.75 -2.34 -8.20
CA ARG A 128 15.08 -2.21 -8.79
C ARG A 128 15.28 -0.81 -9.33
N GLY A 129 16.47 -0.28 -9.16
CA GLY A 129 16.85 1.04 -9.64
C GLY A 129 18.32 1.30 -9.34
N SER A 130 18.97 2.09 -10.20
CA SER A 130 20.41 2.41 -10.16
C SER A 130 21.35 1.23 -9.86
N GLY A 131 21.01 0.00 -10.27
CA GLY A 131 21.83 -1.19 -10.02
C GLY A 131 21.52 -1.91 -8.70
N SER A 132 20.87 -1.25 -7.75
CA SER A 132 20.38 -1.85 -6.51
C SER A 132 19.08 -2.65 -6.69
N ARG A 133 18.84 -3.57 -5.76
CA ARG A 133 17.66 -4.45 -5.71
C ARG A 133 17.18 -4.61 -4.27
N TYR A 134 15.92 -4.29 -4.04
CA TYR A 134 15.30 -4.38 -2.72
C TYR A 134 14.03 -5.22 -2.75
N LYS A 135 13.76 -5.93 -1.65
CA LYS A 135 12.45 -6.55 -1.40
C LYS A 135 11.68 -5.72 -0.40
N VAL A 136 10.47 -5.33 -0.76
CA VAL A 136 9.56 -4.56 0.12
C VAL A 136 8.51 -5.52 0.65
N PHE A 137 8.21 -5.47 1.94
CA PHE A 137 7.20 -6.29 2.59
C PHE A 137 6.08 -5.38 3.07
N TYR A 138 4.89 -5.53 2.50
CA TYR A 138 3.74 -4.68 2.83
C TYR A 138 2.42 -5.43 2.65
N ASP A 139 1.35 -4.91 3.24
CA ASP A 139 -0.02 -5.25 2.88
C ASP A 139 -0.92 -4.00 2.90
N VAL A 140 -2.12 -4.14 2.34
CA VAL A 140 -3.17 -3.14 2.37
C VAL A 140 -4.43 -3.76 2.95
N THR A 141 -4.94 -3.15 4.02
CA THR A 141 -6.16 -3.52 4.73
C THR A 141 -7.23 -2.44 4.62
N ALA A 142 -8.48 -2.77 4.95
CA ALA A 142 -9.58 -1.83 5.12
C ALA A 142 -9.66 -1.40 6.59
#